data_AF-A0A5B7R5G2-F1
#
_entry.id   AF-A0A5B7R5G2-F1
#
_cell.length_a   1.000
_cell.length_b   1.000
_cell.length_c   1.000
_cell.angle_alpha   90.00
_cell.angle_beta   90.00
_cell.angle_gamma   90.00
#
_symmetry.space_group_name_H-M   'P 1'
#
loop_
_entity.id
_entity.type
_entity.pdbx_description
1 polymer ?
#
loop_
_entity_poly.entity_id
_entity_poly.type
_entity_poly.pdbx_seq_one_letter_code
_entity_poly.pdbx_strand_id
1 'polypeptide(L)'
;MTTIKRRIAAASAPVLLALSLTACGGGSDAPTDASKDDFCGVINAEPGSDVDPEASPEDQAKAVTDQFKQLSEDLEETGTPEDIPDDAREGFEVIVEEFKDLDSDDVQKALEGDADDIAKVSEDDKKKVDKFDEWSSDYCG
;
A
#
# COMPACT_ATOMS: atom_id res chain seq x y z
N MET A 1 1.03 -36.58 57.93
CA MET A 1 2.35 -36.95 57.36
C MET A 1 2.10 -37.35 55.91
N THR A 2 1.96 -36.45 54.93
CA THR A 2 3.04 -35.71 54.19
C THR A 2 4.25 -36.61 53.89
N THR A 3 4.72 -36.78 52.65
CA THR A 3 5.13 -35.69 51.74
C THR A 3 5.13 -36.10 50.25
N ILE A 4 4.62 -35.19 49.41
CA ILE A 4 4.65 -35.18 47.94
C ILE A 4 6.09 -34.94 47.44
N LYS A 5 6.61 -35.77 46.52
CA LYS A 5 7.88 -35.52 45.82
C LYS A 5 7.65 -34.67 44.57
N ARG A 6 7.81 -33.37 44.77
CA ARG A 6 7.82 -32.30 43.78
C ARG A 6 9.12 -32.40 42.97
N ARG A 7 9.07 -32.76 41.68
CA ARG A 7 10.18 -32.48 40.75
C ARG A 7 9.97 -31.07 40.20
N ILE A 8 10.71 -30.14 40.79
CA ILE A 8 10.84 -28.76 40.31
C ILE A 8 11.85 -28.82 39.16
N ALA A 9 11.36 -28.80 37.92
CA ALA A 9 12.17 -28.34 36.79
C ALA A 9 11.95 -26.82 36.71
N ALA A 10 12.98 -26.08 37.10
CA ALA A 10 12.99 -24.64 37.07
C ALA A 10 13.47 -24.14 35.69
N ALA A 11 12.91 -22.97 35.36
CA ALA A 11 13.52 -21.89 34.59
C ALA A 11 13.34 -21.86 33.05
N SER A 12 12.69 -20.76 32.65
CA SER A 12 12.98 -19.88 31.49
C SER A 12 12.82 -20.47 30.09
N ALA A 13 12.02 -19.91 29.19
CA ALA A 13 11.56 -18.54 29.05
C ALA A 13 10.21 -18.49 28.30
N PRO A 14 9.22 -17.71 28.76
CA PRO A 14 8.30 -17.12 27.81
C PRO A 14 9.10 -16.03 27.10
N VAL A 15 9.70 -16.34 25.95
CA VAL A 15 10.00 -15.28 24.98
C VAL A 15 8.63 -14.88 24.43
N LEU A 16 7.96 -14.02 25.20
CA LEU A 16 7.04 -13.04 24.64
C LEU A 16 7.82 -12.39 23.50
N LEU A 17 7.54 -12.79 22.27
CA LEU A 17 7.87 -12.01 21.09
C LEU A 17 7.04 -10.73 21.18
N ALA A 18 7.46 -9.85 22.08
CA ALA A 18 7.21 -8.42 21.97
C ALA A 18 8.10 -7.94 20.82
N LEU A 19 7.70 -8.24 19.59
CA LEU A 19 8.14 -7.54 18.40
C LEU A 19 7.55 -6.12 18.49
N SER A 20 8.14 -5.34 19.39
CA SER A 20 8.00 -3.90 19.44
C SER A 20 8.96 -3.33 18.40
N LEU A 21 8.57 -3.48 17.13
CA LEU A 21 9.06 -2.66 16.04
C LEU A 21 8.24 -1.36 16.07
N THR A 22 8.62 -0.43 16.94
CA THR A 22 8.25 0.97 16.71
C THR A 22 9.25 1.53 15.70
N ALA A 23 8.93 1.44 14.40
CA ALA A 23 9.44 2.28 13.30
C ALA A 23 9.44 1.53 11.94
N CYS A 24 8.31 1.57 11.22
CA CYS A 24 8.25 2.17 9.89
C CYS A 24 6.85 2.76 9.73
N GLY A 25 6.75 4.01 9.29
CA GLY A 25 5.52 4.80 9.37
C GLY A 25 4.46 4.31 8.39
N GLY A 26 3.19 4.32 8.82
CA GLY A 26 2.05 4.27 7.90
C GLY A 26 1.73 2.91 7.28
N GLY A 27 2.12 1.80 7.90
CA GLY A 27 1.82 0.48 7.33
C GLY A 27 0.33 0.24 7.20
N SER A 28 -0.18 0.24 5.95
CA SER A 28 -1.52 -0.20 5.62
C SER A 28 -1.75 -1.58 6.25
N ASP A 29 -2.93 -1.83 6.82
CA ASP A 29 -3.36 -3.15 7.33
C ASP A 29 -3.51 -4.21 6.20
N ALA A 30 -2.93 -3.92 5.03
CA ALA A 30 -3.04 -4.69 3.82
C ALA A 30 -2.38 -6.07 3.98
N PRO A 31 -3.02 -7.16 3.54
CA PRO A 31 -2.49 -8.51 3.63
C PRO A 31 -1.09 -8.67 3.01
N THR A 32 -0.41 -9.74 3.38
CA THR A 32 0.95 -10.06 2.89
C THR A 32 1.01 -11.42 2.19
N ASP A 33 -0.14 -12.04 1.94
CA ASP A 33 -0.28 -13.38 1.37
C ASP A 33 -1.07 -13.39 0.07
N ALA A 34 -1.13 -12.25 -0.62
CA ALA A 34 -1.80 -12.14 -1.91
C ALA A 34 -1.21 -13.14 -2.91
N SER A 35 -2.06 -13.81 -3.68
CA SER A 35 -1.57 -14.62 -4.77
C SER A 35 -1.00 -13.73 -5.88
N LYS A 36 -0.07 -14.25 -6.68
CA LYS A 36 0.47 -13.52 -7.83
C LYS A 36 -0.65 -13.05 -8.78
N ASP A 37 -1.62 -13.92 -9.04
CA ASP A 37 -2.71 -13.62 -9.97
C ASP A 37 -3.63 -12.51 -9.41
N ASP A 38 -3.91 -12.52 -8.11
CA ASP A 38 -4.75 -11.48 -7.48
C ASP A 38 -4.01 -10.13 -7.47
N PHE A 39 -2.76 -10.12 -6.97
CA PHE A 39 -1.95 -8.90 -6.92
C PHE A 39 -1.75 -8.29 -8.32
N CYS A 40 -1.28 -9.10 -9.28
CA CYS A 40 -1.06 -8.62 -10.64
C CYS A 40 -2.37 -8.33 -11.39
N GLY A 41 -3.48 -8.91 -10.97
CA GLY A 41 -4.81 -8.54 -11.46
C GLY A 41 -5.16 -7.09 -11.13
N VAL A 42 -4.87 -6.66 -9.90
CA VAL A 42 -5.08 -5.27 -9.45
C VAL A 42 -4.05 -4.31 -10.06
N ILE A 43 -2.76 -4.67 -10.07
CA ILE A 43 -1.69 -3.81 -10.63
C ILE A 43 -1.90 -3.51 -12.12
N ASN A 44 -2.37 -4.51 -12.88
CA ASN A 44 -2.62 -4.36 -14.30
C ASN A 44 -4.03 -3.82 -14.61
N ALA A 45 -4.85 -3.53 -13.60
CA ALA A 45 -6.09 -2.81 -13.82
C ALA A 45 -5.72 -1.37 -14.20
N GLU A 46 -6.12 -0.92 -15.39
CA GLU A 46 -5.87 0.47 -15.80
C GLU A 46 -6.90 1.40 -15.12
N PRO A 47 -6.52 2.24 -14.13
CA PRO A 47 -7.38 3.34 -13.71
C PRO A 47 -7.49 4.35 -14.87
N GLY A 48 -8.65 4.98 -15.05
CA GLY A 48 -8.80 6.06 -16.05
C GLY A 48 -9.50 5.68 -17.36
N SER A 49 -9.72 4.39 -17.66
CA SER A 49 -10.27 3.97 -18.97
C SER A 49 -11.74 4.38 -19.20
N ASP A 50 -12.48 4.69 -18.14
CA ASP A 50 -13.92 5.02 -18.19
C ASP A 50 -14.24 6.52 -18.04
N VAL A 51 -13.25 7.41 -18.15
CA VAL A 51 -13.49 8.86 -18.06
C VAL A 51 -14.14 9.37 -19.34
N ASP A 52 -15.31 9.99 -19.21
CA ASP A 52 -16.01 10.62 -20.34
C ASP A 52 -15.26 11.89 -20.81
N PRO A 53 -14.69 11.92 -22.03
CA PRO A 53 -13.95 13.07 -22.52
C PRO A 53 -14.86 14.28 -22.83
N GLU A 54 -16.17 14.08 -22.92
CA GLU A 54 -17.15 15.15 -23.13
C GLU A 54 -17.65 15.77 -21.81
N ALA A 55 -17.29 15.19 -20.67
CA ALA A 55 -17.66 15.70 -19.34
C ALA A 55 -16.90 17.00 -19.00
N SER A 56 -17.39 17.72 -17.98
CA SER A 56 -16.69 18.92 -17.51
C SER A 56 -15.33 18.58 -16.89
N PRO A 57 -14.35 19.51 -16.86
CA PRO A 57 -13.05 19.25 -16.20
C PRO A 57 -13.19 18.81 -14.74
N GLU A 58 -14.16 19.37 -14.01
CA GLU A 58 -14.50 18.98 -12.63
C GLU A 58 -15.00 17.54 -12.55
N ASP A 59 -15.91 17.15 -13.44
CA ASP A 59 -16.44 15.78 -13.51
C ASP A 59 -15.35 14.77 -13.90
N GLN A 60 -14.46 15.14 -14.83
CA GLN A 60 -13.32 14.33 -15.23
C GLN A 60 -12.34 14.15 -14.07
N ALA A 61 -11.98 15.24 -13.38
CA ALA A 61 -11.08 15.19 -12.23
C ALA A 61 -11.64 14.30 -11.12
N LYS A 62 -12.94 14.45 -10.81
CA LYS A 62 -13.62 13.60 -9.85
C LYS A 62 -13.63 12.13 -10.27
N ALA A 63 -13.93 11.82 -11.52
CA ALA A 63 -13.93 10.45 -12.02
C ALA A 63 -12.54 9.80 -11.88
N VAL A 64 -11.48 10.53 -12.23
CA VAL A 64 -10.10 10.08 -12.07
C VAL A 64 -9.76 9.88 -10.59
N THR A 65 -10.11 10.82 -9.71
CA THR A 65 -9.88 10.70 -8.26
C THR A 65 -10.59 9.49 -7.67
N ASP A 66 -11.86 9.28 -8.02
CA ASP A 66 -12.65 8.14 -7.53
C ASP A 66 -12.03 6.80 -7.99
N GLN A 67 -11.48 6.73 -9.21
CA GLN A 67 -10.79 5.55 -9.72
C GLN A 67 -9.48 5.25 -8.98
N PHE A 68 -8.66 6.26 -8.69
CA PHE A 68 -7.43 6.06 -7.91
C PHE A 68 -7.74 5.66 -6.47
N LYS A 69 -8.78 6.23 -5.86
CA LYS A 69 -9.25 5.81 -4.53
C LYS A 69 -9.74 4.36 -4.54
N GLN A 70 -10.50 3.98 -5.56
CA GLN A 70 -10.94 2.60 -5.70
C GLN A 70 -9.75 1.65 -5.88
N LEU A 71 -8.77 2.00 -6.72
CA LEU A 71 -7.54 1.22 -6.87
C LEU A 71 -6.79 1.07 -5.54
N SER A 72 -6.72 2.15 -4.74
CA SER A 72 -6.15 2.08 -3.39
C SER A 72 -6.90 1.11 -2.49
N GLU A 73 -8.23 1.09 -2.53
CA GLU A 73 -9.04 0.16 -1.73
C GLU A 73 -8.82 -1.28 -2.18
N ASP A 74 -8.78 -1.53 -3.49
CA ASP A 74 -8.53 -2.86 -4.06
C ASP A 74 -7.12 -3.37 -3.71
N LEU A 75 -6.11 -2.48 -3.74
CA LEU A 75 -4.75 -2.77 -3.31
C LEU A 75 -4.69 -3.03 -1.80
N GLU A 76 -5.35 -2.22 -0.97
CA GLU A 76 -5.41 -2.39 0.49
C GLU A 76 -6.09 -3.73 0.87
N GLU A 77 -7.16 -4.12 0.16
CA GLU A 77 -7.85 -5.39 0.38
C GLU A 77 -7.03 -6.60 -0.10
N THR A 78 -6.43 -6.49 -1.29
CA THR A 78 -5.66 -7.58 -1.89
C THR A 78 -4.34 -7.80 -1.16
N GLY A 79 -3.67 -6.70 -0.78
CA GLY A 79 -2.35 -6.72 -0.19
C GLY A 79 -1.25 -7.06 -1.19
N THR A 80 -0.12 -7.53 -0.65
CA THR A 80 1.07 -7.89 -1.44
C THR A 80 1.35 -9.39 -1.28
N PRO A 81 2.08 -10.01 -2.22
CA PRO A 81 2.60 -11.36 -2.02
C PRO A 81 3.72 -11.38 -0.96
N GLU A 82 4.01 -12.56 -0.41
CA GLU A 82 4.99 -12.75 0.68
C GLU A 82 6.45 -12.46 0.24
N ASP A 83 6.73 -12.46 -1.06
CA ASP A 83 8.07 -12.32 -1.63
C ASP A 83 8.43 -10.89 -2.07
N ILE A 84 7.55 -9.92 -1.80
CA ILE A 84 7.83 -8.51 -2.01
C ILE A 84 9.03 -8.06 -1.13
N PRO A 85 10.02 -7.34 -1.69
CA PRO A 85 11.08 -6.73 -0.91
C PRO A 85 10.57 -5.65 0.06
N ASP A 86 11.17 -5.51 1.23
CA ASP A 86 10.76 -4.53 2.26
C ASP A 86 10.62 -3.11 1.69
N ASP A 87 11.61 -2.61 0.93
CA ASP A 87 11.55 -1.26 0.33
C ASP A 87 10.39 -1.10 -0.67
N ALA A 88 10.04 -2.17 -1.38
CA ALA A 88 8.91 -2.18 -2.30
C ALA A 88 7.58 -2.28 -1.54
N ARG A 89 7.53 -2.99 -0.40
CA ARG A 89 6.35 -3.01 0.47
C ARG A 89 6.08 -1.62 1.06
N GLU A 90 7.11 -0.93 1.52
CA GLU A 90 6.94 0.45 2.00
C GLU A 90 6.48 1.38 0.87
N GLY A 91 7.00 1.19 -0.35
CA GLY A 91 6.54 1.93 -1.53
C GLY A 91 5.07 1.70 -1.86
N PHE A 92 4.61 0.44 -1.77
CA PHE A 92 3.21 0.07 -1.90
C PHE A 92 2.33 0.80 -0.87
N GLU A 93 2.73 0.82 0.40
CA GLU A 93 1.96 1.46 1.48
C GLU A 93 1.85 2.98 1.25
N VAL A 94 2.93 3.62 0.78
CA VAL A 94 2.92 5.03 0.37
C VAL A 94 1.92 5.27 -0.77
N ILE A 95 1.91 4.45 -1.82
CA ILE A 95 0.98 4.63 -2.96
C ILE A 95 -0.46 4.49 -2.51
N VAL A 96 -0.77 3.48 -1.70
CA VAL A 96 -2.11 3.26 -1.15
C VAL A 96 -2.54 4.49 -0.33
N GLU A 97 -1.70 5.01 0.56
CA GLU A 97 -2.03 6.20 1.35
C GLU A 97 -2.26 7.44 0.46
N GLU A 98 -1.36 7.71 -0.50
CA GLU A 98 -1.46 8.87 -1.39
C GLU A 98 -2.69 8.82 -2.29
N PHE A 99 -3.04 7.64 -2.82
CA PHE A 99 -4.24 7.49 -3.66
C PHE A 99 -5.53 7.63 -2.85
N LYS A 100 -5.55 7.14 -1.60
CA LYS A 100 -6.68 7.29 -0.68
C LYS A 100 -6.93 8.75 -0.31
N ASP A 101 -5.85 9.50 -0.09
CA ASP A 101 -5.88 10.92 0.30
C ASP A 101 -5.90 11.88 -0.90
N LEU A 102 -5.95 11.36 -2.13
CA LEU A 102 -5.97 12.15 -3.35
C LEU A 102 -7.17 13.12 -3.38
N ASP A 103 -6.88 14.38 -3.70
CA ASP A 103 -7.86 15.46 -3.77
C ASP A 103 -8.26 15.76 -5.23
N SER A 104 -9.56 15.88 -5.50
CA SER A 104 -10.07 16.12 -6.84
C SER A 104 -9.71 17.49 -7.39
N ASP A 105 -9.53 18.51 -6.54
CA ASP A 105 -9.13 19.84 -6.98
C ASP A 105 -7.65 19.83 -7.40
N ASP A 106 -6.80 19.06 -6.72
CA ASP A 106 -5.40 18.88 -7.11
C ASP A 106 -5.28 18.08 -8.43
N VAL A 107 -6.13 17.06 -8.64
CA VAL A 107 -6.25 16.36 -9.93
C VAL A 107 -6.76 17.29 -11.04
N GLN A 108 -7.76 18.13 -10.75
CA GLN A 108 -8.30 19.09 -11.72
C GLN A 108 -7.21 20.07 -12.18
N LYS A 109 -6.45 20.65 -11.24
CA LYS A 109 -5.33 21.56 -11.57
C LYS A 109 -4.31 20.87 -12.48
N ALA A 110 -3.99 19.61 -12.21
CA ALA A 110 -3.08 18.85 -13.04
C ALA A 110 -3.60 18.62 -14.46
N LEU A 111 -4.89 18.31 -14.62
CA LEU A 111 -5.55 18.20 -15.93
C LEU A 111 -5.53 19.54 -16.70
N GLU A 112 -5.63 20.65 -15.97
CA GLU A 112 -5.55 22.01 -16.51
C GLU A 112 -4.10 22.47 -16.80
N GLY A 113 -3.10 21.63 -16.49
CA GLY A 113 -1.67 21.87 -16.78
C GLY A 113 -0.88 22.49 -15.62
N ASP A 114 -1.46 22.60 -14.44
CA ASP A 114 -0.83 23.06 -13.20
C ASP A 114 -0.57 21.83 -12.30
N ALA A 115 0.46 21.06 -12.66
CA ALA A 115 0.76 19.75 -12.09
C ALA A 115 1.80 19.79 -10.96
N ASP A 116 1.98 20.95 -10.30
CA ASP A 116 2.95 21.05 -9.21
C ASP A 116 2.49 20.20 -8.00
N ASP A 117 3.15 19.03 -7.87
CA ASP A 117 3.06 18.02 -6.80
C ASP A 117 1.65 17.55 -6.41
N ILE A 118 0.99 16.82 -7.31
CA ILE A 118 -0.25 16.07 -7.04
C ILE A 118 -0.05 15.02 -5.92
N ALA A 119 1.13 14.39 -5.89
CA ALA A 119 1.54 13.48 -4.82
C ALA A 119 2.60 14.19 -3.96
N LYS A 120 2.26 14.44 -2.69
CA LYS A 120 3.10 15.24 -1.77
C LYS A 120 4.06 14.34 -1.00
N VAL A 121 4.68 13.41 -1.71
CA VAL A 121 5.60 12.41 -1.15
C VAL A 121 7.01 12.98 -0.93
N SER A 122 7.66 12.58 0.17
CA SER A 122 9.04 12.97 0.46
C SER A 122 10.03 12.34 -0.54
N GLU A 123 11.26 12.86 -0.64
CA GLU A 123 12.28 12.25 -1.53
C GLU A 123 12.63 10.80 -1.16
N ASP A 124 12.50 10.43 0.11
CA ASP A 124 12.73 9.06 0.55
C ASP A 124 11.55 8.16 0.21
N ASP A 125 10.32 8.65 0.32
CA ASP A 125 9.13 7.90 -0.09
C ASP A 125 9.08 7.73 -1.62
N LYS A 126 9.48 8.74 -2.39
CA LYS A 126 9.65 8.63 -3.85
C LYS A 126 10.56 7.46 -4.24
N LYS A 127 11.69 7.26 -3.56
CA LYS A 127 12.58 6.12 -3.85
C LYS A 127 11.93 4.77 -3.56
N LYS A 128 11.09 4.69 -2.53
CA LYS A 128 10.40 3.44 -2.18
C LYS A 128 9.29 3.15 -3.19
N VAL A 129 8.56 4.18 -3.59
CA VAL A 129 7.59 4.12 -4.70
C VAL A 129 8.27 3.63 -5.98
N ASP A 130 9.45 4.18 -6.33
CA ASP A 130 10.23 3.72 -7.48
C ASP A 130 10.63 2.24 -7.35
N LYS A 131 11.00 1.80 -6.13
CA LYS A 131 11.34 0.39 -5.88
C LYS A 131 10.12 -0.53 -6.03
N PHE A 132 8.95 -0.07 -5.61
CA PHE A 132 7.70 -0.77 -5.82
C PHE A 132 7.35 -0.86 -7.31
N ASP A 133 7.44 0.23 -8.07
CA ASP A 133 7.16 0.27 -9.51
C ASP A 133 8.10 -0.67 -10.29
N GLU A 134 9.41 -0.59 -10.02
CA GLU A 134 10.41 -1.49 -10.62
C GLU A 134 10.12 -2.96 -10.32
N TRP A 135 9.83 -3.29 -9.06
CA TRP A 135 9.57 -4.66 -8.65
C TRP A 135 8.24 -5.19 -9.19
N SER A 136 7.16 -4.42 -9.08
CA SER A 136 5.83 -4.83 -9.54
C SER A 136 5.80 -5.02 -11.06
N SER A 137 6.54 -4.21 -11.82
CA SER A 137 6.73 -4.38 -13.26
C SER A 137 7.46 -5.69 -13.60
N ASP A 138 8.54 -6.04 -12.90
CA ASP A 138 9.25 -7.32 -13.10
C ASP A 138 8.43 -8.51 -12.63
N TYR A 139 7.70 -8.34 -11.52
CA TYR A 139 6.89 -9.39 -10.93
C TYR A 139 5.64 -9.71 -11.78
N CYS A 140 4.97 -8.70 -12.34
CA CYS A 140 3.73 -8.85 -13.09
C CYS A 140 3.88 -8.88 -14.62
N GLY A 141 5.07 -8.56 -15.14
CA GLY A 141 5.40 -8.57 -16.58
C GLY A 141 5.72 -9.94 -17.19
#